data_AF-A0A538C414-F1
#
_entry.id   AF-A0A538C414-F1
#
_cell.length_a   1.000
_cell.length_b   1.000
_cell.length_c   1.000
_cell.angle_alpha   90.00
_cell.angle_beta   90.00
_cell.angle_gamma   90.00
#
_symmetry.space_group_name_H-M   'P 1'
#
loop_
_entity.id
_entity.type
_entity.pdbx_description
1 polymer ?
#
loop_
_entity_poly.entity_id
_entity_poly.type
_entity_poly.pdbx_seq_one_letter_code
_entity_poly.pdbx_strand_id
1 'polypeptide(L)' 'MLQSYGFGVLVDTRPSGGPPGVVLSQDPAPGRRTLQGGLVRITVSFAAPTPPPSPKPSPTPTPTPTPTPSPSPSPSPSP' A
#
# COMPACT_ATOMS: atom_id res chain seq x y z
N MET A 1 -23.27 28.72 -2.08
CA MET A 1 -22.15 28.03 -1.38
C MET A 1 -22.58 27.84 0.08
N LEU A 2 -22.19 26.78 0.79
CA LEU A 2 -22.65 26.51 2.17
C LEU A 2 -22.49 27.71 3.13
N GLN A 3 -21.38 28.44 2.99
CA GLN A 3 -21.08 29.66 3.75
C GLN A 3 -22.04 30.82 3.45
N SER A 4 -22.59 30.91 2.22
CA SER A 4 -23.54 31.96 1.84
C SER A 4 -24.93 31.77 2.47
N TYR A 5 -25.20 30.59 3.06
CA TYR A 5 -26.42 30.29 3.80
C TYR A 5 -26.24 30.36 5.32
N GLY A 6 -25.09 30.87 5.78
CA GLY A 6 -24.77 31.02 7.21
C GLY A 6 -24.37 29.72 7.90
N PHE A 7 -24.05 28.65 7.17
CA PHE A 7 -23.48 27.44 7.77
C PHE A 7 -21.99 27.60 7.99
N GLY A 8 -21.52 27.20 9.18
CA GLY A 8 -20.10 27.02 9.42
C GLY A 8 -19.61 25.72 8.75
N VAL A 9 -18.39 25.72 8.23
CA VAL A 9 -17.82 24.56 7.53
C VAL A 9 -16.61 24.05 8.29
N LEU A 10 -16.64 22.77 8.66
CA LEU A 10 -15.48 22.05 9.19
C LEU A 10 -14.96 21.12 8.10
N VAL A 11 -13.70 21.26 7.71
CA VAL A 11 -13.07 20.41 6.71
C VAL A 11 -12.10 19.45 7.38
N ASP A 12 -12.35 18.16 7.19
CA ASP A 12 -11.43 17.07 7.55
C ASP A 12 -10.85 16.44 6.30
N THR A 13 -9.61 15.99 6.39
CA THR A 13 -8.94 15.28 5.28
C THR A 13 -8.74 13.81 5.62
N ARG A 14 -8.98 12.92 4.65
CA ARG A 14 -8.78 11.47 4.81
C ARG A 14 -7.99 10.88 3.63
N PRO A 15 -7.05 9.95 3.86
CA PRO A 15 -6.36 9.29 2.76
C PRO A 15 -7.35 8.44 1.96
N SER A 16 -7.27 8.48 0.64
CA SER A 16 -8.09 7.64 -0.23
C SER A 16 -7.30 7.20 -1.47
N GLY A 17 -7.73 6.11 -2.10
CA GLY A 17 -7.18 5.65 -3.39
C GLY A 17 -7.69 6.43 -4.60
N GLY A 18 -8.60 7.37 -4.42
CA GLY A 18 -9.13 8.24 -5.48
C GLY A 18 -8.32 9.54 -5.64
N PRO A 19 -8.72 10.41 -6.58
CA PRO A 19 -8.09 11.72 -6.77
C PRO A 19 -8.15 12.55 -5.48
N PRO A 20 -7.10 13.32 -5.15
CA PRO A 20 -7.13 14.26 -4.03
C PRO A 20 -8.09 15.43 -4.32
N GLY A 21 -8.65 16.03 -3.26
CA GLY A 21 -9.54 17.19 -3.36
C GLY A 21 -11.01 16.85 -3.63
N VAL A 22 -11.40 15.58 -3.57
CA VAL A 22 -12.78 15.12 -3.78
C VAL A 22 -13.50 14.98 -2.44
N VAL A 23 -14.72 15.48 -2.35
CA VAL A 23 -15.56 15.28 -1.15
C VAL A 23 -15.97 13.82 -1.06
N LEU A 24 -15.51 13.15 -0.01
CA LEU A 24 -15.83 11.75 0.28
C LEU A 24 -17.13 11.63 1.05
N SER A 25 -17.41 12.58 1.94
CA SER A 25 -18.64 12.61 2.71
C SER A 25 -18.94 14.01 3.21
N GLN A 26 -20.22 14.25 3.47
CA GLN A 26 -20.71 15.45 4.11
C GLN A 26 -21.70 15.04 5.19
N ASP A 27 -21.56 15.67 6.36
CA ASP A 27 -22.51 15.56 7.46
C ASP A 27 -23.02 16.95 7.87
N PRO A 28 -24.34 17.18 7.94
CA PRO A 28 -25.40 16.24 7.57
C PRO A 28 -25.45 15.95 6.07
N ALA A 29 -25.99 14.79 5.72
CA ALA A 29 -26.06 14.32 4.35
C ALA A 29 -26.78 15.32 3.41
N PRO A 30 -26.48 15.30 2.09
CA PRO A 30 -27.15 16.17 1.13
C PRO A 30 -28.67 16.10 1.23
N GLY A 31 -29.34 17.26 1.20
CA GLY A 31 -30.79 17.36 1.30
C GLY A 31 -31.37 17.24 2.72
N ARG A 32 -30.57 16.90 3.74
CA ARG A 32 -31.00 17.01 5.14
C ARG A 32 -30.98 18.47 5.60
N ARG A 33 -31.98 18.82 6.41
CA ARG A 33 -32.01 20.10 7.10
C ARG A 33 -31.06 20.06 8.29
N THR A 34 -30.32 21.14 8.49
CA THR A 34 -29.56 21.39 9.71
C THR A 34 -30.04 22.70 10.33
N LEU A 35 -29.67 22.94 11.59
CA LEU A 35 -29.99 24.20 12.26
C LEU A 35 -29.35 25.36 11.49
N GLN A 36 -30.06 26.48 11.36
CA GLN A 36 -29.48 27.69 10.80
C GLN A 36 -28.27 28.10 11.66
N GLY A 37 -27.13 28.39 11.04
CA GLY A 37 -25.87 28.59 11.78
C GLY A 37 -25.12 27.29 12.14
N GLY A 38 -25.69 26.13 11.84
CA GLY A 38 -25.12 24.83 12.15
C GLY A 38 -23.83 24.54 11.39
N LEU A 39 -23.07 23.58 11.90
CA LEU A 39 -21.84 23.12 11.27
C LEU A 39 -22.13 22.03 10.23
N VAL A 40 -21.48 22.16 9.09
CA VAL A 40 -21.40 21.12 8.06
C VAL A 40 -19.98 20.60 8.02
N ARG A 41 -19.83 19.31 8.30
CA ARG A 41 -18.56 18.61 8.26
C ARG A 41 -18.35 18.02 6.88
N ILE A 42 -17.25 18.38 6.23
CA ILE A 42 -16.86 17.93 4.91
C ILE A 42 -15.60 17.08 5.04
N THR A 43 -15.66 15.83 4.61
CA THR A 43 -14.46 14.99 4.51
C THR A 43 -13.95 15.03 3.08
N VAL A 44 -12.71 15.43 2.87
CA VAL A 44 -12.07 15.53 1.55
C VAL A 44 -10.96 14.48 1.44
N SER A 45 -10.80 13.90 0.25
CA SER A 45 -9.71 12.99 -0.05
C SER A 45 -8.36 13.72 -0.10
N PHE A 46 -7.34 13.09 0.46
CA PHE A 46 -5.94 13.39 0.12
C PHE A 46 -5.22 12.13 -0.35
N ALA A 47 -4.06 12.32 -0.97
CA ALA A 47 -3.26 11.23 -1.54
C ALA A 47 -2.84 10.23 -0.46
N ALA A 48 -3.18 8.96 -0.66
CA ALA A 48 -2.67 7.89 0.18
C ALA A 48 -1.13 7.78 0.05
N PRO A 49 -0.41 7.45 1.13
CA PRO A 49 1.03 7.21 1.05
C PRO A 49 1.33 5.99 0.17
N THR A 50 2.41 6.07 -0.60
CA THR A 50 2.91 4.93 -1.38
C THR A 50 3.43 3.85 -0.42
N PRO A 51 3.06 2.57 -0.60
CA PRO A 51 3.64 1.49 0.20
C PRO A 51 5.17 1.41 -0.04
N PRO A 52 5.94 0.95 0.96
CA PRO A 52 7.36 0.71 0.79
C PRO A 52 7.62 -0.36 -0.30
N PRO A 53 8.79 -0.35 -0.96
CA PRO A 53 9.15 -1.38 -1.92
C PRO A 53 9.21 -2.75 -1.23
N SER A 54 8.77 -3.80 -1.96
CA SER A 54 8.94 -5.18 -1.51
C SER A 54 10.43 -5.56 -1.44
N PRO A 55 10.88 -6.37 -0.45
CA PRO A 55 12.23 -6.91 -0.45
C PRO A 55 12.49 -7.74 -1.71
N LYS A 56 13.73 -7.68 -2.22
CA LYS A 56 14.20 -8.51 -3.34
C LYS A 56 14.37 -9.97 -2.86
N PRO A 57 13.99 -10.99 -3.66
CA PRO A 57 14.29 -12.38 -3.32
C PRO A 57 15.81 -12.61 -3.21
N SER A 58 16.22 -13.41 -2.22
CA SER A 58 17.61 -13.85 -2.04
C SER A 58 17.99 -14.87 -3.14
N PRO A 59 19.22 -14.86 -3.68
CA PRO A 59 19.66 -15.88 -4.63
C PRO A 59 19.64 -17.27 -3.99
N THR A 60 19.19 -18.27 -4.74
CA THR A 60 19.30 -19.69 -4.35
C THR A 60 20.77 -20.13 -4.42
N PRO A 61 21.31 -20.82 -3.41
CA PRO A 61 22.68 -21.35 -3.49
C PRO A 61 22.80 -22.34 -4.65
N THR A 62 23.93 -22.30 -5.37
CA THR A 62 24.26 -23.27 -6.42
C THR A 62 24.69 -24.60 -5.77
N PRO A 63 24.24 -25.77 -6.25
CA PRO A 63 24.68 -27.05 -5.71
C PRO A 63 26.18 -27.25 -5.93
N THR A 64 26.88 -27.78 -4.91
CA THR A 64 28.30 -28.14 -4.98
C THR A 64 28.47 -29.40 -5.86
N PRO A 65 29.44 -29.44 -6.79
CA PRO A 65 29.70 -30.64 -7.60
C PRO A 65 30.10 -31.84 -6.72
N THR A 66 29.64 -33.04 -7.08
CA THR A 66 30.01 -34.30 -6.43
C THR A 66 31.44 -34.70 -6.83
N PRO A 67 32.32 -35.11 -5.89
CA PRO A 67 33.67 -35.56 -6.22
C PRO A 67 33.62 -36.81 -7.12
N THR A 68 34.53 -36.87 -8.10
CA THR A 68 34.69 -38.04 -8.99
C THR A 68 35.40 -39.18 -8.25
N PRO A 69 34.94 -40.45 -8.35
CA PRO A 69 35.63 -41.57 -7.73
C PRO A 69 37.02 -41.79 -8.35
N SER A 70 37.99 -42.18 -7.51
CA SER A 70 39.37 -42.49 -7.93
C SER A 70 39.42 -43.80 -8.75
N PRO A 71 40.27 -43.90 -9.78
CA PRO A 71 40.46 -45.16 -10.51
C PRO A 71 41.03 -46.25 -9.59
N SER A 72 40.55 -47.48 -9.80
CA SER A 72 41.00 -48.69 -9.08
C SER A 72 42.43 -49.07 -9.49
N PRO A 73 43.30 -49.52 -8.57
CA PRO A 73 44.65 -49.96 -8.92
C PRO A 73 44.61 -51.20 -9.82
N SER A 74 45.45 -51.21 -10.86
CA SER A 74 45.60 -52.33 -11.79
C SER A 74 46.18 -53.56 -11.08
N PRO A 75 45.70 -54.79 -11.34
CA PRO A 75 46.30 -55.99 -10.78
C PRO A 75 47.73 -56.16 -11.28
N SER A 76 48.63 -56.52 -10.36
CA SER A 76 50.03 -56.84 -10.66
C SER A 76 50.10 -58.15 -11.45
N PRO A 77 50.89 -58.23 -12.54
CA PRO A 77 51.13 -59.50 -13.22
C PRO A 77 51.89 -60.46 -12.30
N SER A 78 51.51 -61.74 -12.34
CA SER A 78 52.19 -62.86 -11.66
C SER A 78 53.46 -63.27 -12.42
N PRO A 79 54.52 -63.75 -11.74
CA PRO A 79 55.82 -64.05 -12.33
C PRO A 79 55.81 -65.22 -13.32
#